data_AF-A0A1A9M948-F1
#
_entry.id   AF-A0A1A9M948-F1
#
_cell.length_a   1.000
_cell.length_b   1.000
_cell.length_c   1.000
_cell.angle_alpha   90.00
_cell.angle_beta   90.00
_cell.angle_gamma   90.00
#
_symmetry.space_group_name_H-M   'P 1'
#
loop_
_entity.id
_entity.type
_entity.pdbx_description
1 polymer ?
#
loop_
_entity_poly.entity_id
_entity_poly.type
_entity_poly.pdbx_seq_one_letter_code
_entity_poly.pdbx_strand_id
1 'polypeptide(L)'
;MDPDDVWSRTIGWHVRQKIVEARGQLRAAASVGMPTVLLIYNAVDPLQLFGTEQHDFVSAMYGELTVRIDTCGNAASDLFHGRNATLRENANTSFSGVGHLRETRSGAEVIIYENVFAAHPFSFGDIPDCITAVRVELNRTD
;
A
#
# COMPACT_ATOMS: atom_id res chain seq x y z
N MET A 1 23.05 -24.71 -7.67
CA MET A 1 21.71 -24.12 -7.48
C MET A 1 21.82 -23.28 -6.24
N ASP A 2 21.79 -21.96 -6.41
CA ASP A 2 21.97 -21.00 -5.32
C ASP A 2 20.71 -21.04 -4.44
N PRO A 3 20.83 -21.25 -3.11
CA PRO A 3 19.69 -21.16 -2.20
C PRO A 3 19.15 -19.72 -2.07
N ASP A 4 19.81 -18.74 -2.69
CA ASP A 4 19.43 -17.33 -2.71
C ASP A 4 18.45 -16.96 -3.85
N ASP A 5 18.13 -17.89 -4.76
CA ASP A 5 17.09 -17.70 -5.78
C ASP A 5 15.67 -17.99 -5.24
N VAL A 6 15.47 -17.76 -3.94
CA VAL A 6 14.15 -17.52 -3.40
C VAL A 6 13.75 -16.16 -3.92
N TRP A 7 12.95 -16.12 -4.98
CA TRP A 7 12.06 -14.99 -5.24
C TRP A 7 11.34 -14.71 -3.91
N SER A 8 11.86 -13.76 -3.13
CA SER A 8 11.45 -13.64 -1.74
C SER A 8 9.96 -13.33 -1.77
N ARG A 9 9.15 -14.29 -1.31
CA ARG A 9 7.71 -14.17 -1.08
C ARG A 9 7.45 -13.20 0.08
N THR A 10 8.18 -12.10 0.11
CA THR A 10 8.03 -11.03 1.07
C THR A 10 6.80 -10.27 0.64
N ILE A 11 5.75 -10.34 1.44
CA ILE A 11 4.45 -9.73 1.16
C ILE A 11 4.63 -8.26 0.77
N GLY A 12 3.90 -7.83 -0.27
CA GLY A 12 3.98 -6.48 -0.79
C GLY A 12 5.26 -6.13 -1.54
N TRP A 13 6.17 -7.07 -1.81
CA TRP A 13 7.41 -6.76 -2.55
C TRP A 13 7.11 -6.14 -3.93
N HIS A 14 6.15 -6.70 -4.67
CA HIS A 14 5.78 -6.21 -6.00
C HIS A 14 5.29 -4.75 -5.95
N VAL A 15 4.36 -4.46 -5.04
CA VAL A 15 3.84 -3.09 -4.82
C VAL A 15 4.96 -2.13 -4.42
N ARG A 16 5.89 -2.55 -3.53
CA ARG A 16 7.04 -1.73 -3.12
C ARG A 16 7.92 -1.35 -4.30
N GLN A 17 8.23 -2.31 -5.19
CA GLN A 17 9.00 -2.01 -6.39
C GLN A 17 8.30 -0.96 -7.26
N LYS A 18 6.98 -1.08 -7.45
CA LYS A 18 6.21 -0.10 -8.24
C LYS A 18 6.23 1.30 -7.63
N ILE A 19 6.14 1.42 -6.30
CA ILE A 19 6.27 2.72 -5.61
C ILE A 19 7.67 3.32 -5.84
N VAL A 20 8.72 2.50 -5.73
CA VAL A 20 10.11 2.94 -5.95
C VAL A 20 10.33 3.40 -7.40
N GLU A 21 9.87 2.61 -8.37
CA GLU A 21 9.95 2.92 -9.80
C GLU A 21 9.21 4.23 -10.14
N ALA A 22 8.02 4.43 -9.59
CA ALA A 22 7.18 5.59 -9.88
C ALA A 22 7.56 6.85 -9.06
N ARG A 23 8.50 6.77 -8.11
CA ARG A 23 8.78 7.84 -7.15
C ARG A 23 9.04 9.21 -7.78
N GLY A 24 9.77 9.24 -8.90
CA GLY A 24 10.04 10.48 -9.63
C GLY A 24 8.76 11.12 -10.20
N GLN A 25 7.91 10.30 -10.82
CA GLN A 25 6.63 10.74 -11.39
C GLN A 25 5.66 11.20 -10.30
N LEU A 26 5.60 10.46 -9.18
CA LEU A 26 4.75 10.82 -8.04
C LEU A 26 5.13 12.17 -7.46
N ARG A 27 6.43 12.46 -7.31
CA ARG A 27 6.90 13.78 -6.86
C ARG A 27 6.57 14.89 -7.85
N ALA A 28 6.71 14.62 -9.15
CA ALA A 28 6.39 15.60 -10.19
C ALA A 28 4.89 15.92 -10.21
N ALA A 29 4.03 14.90 -10.16
CA ALA A 29 2.57 15.06 -10.10
C ALA A 29 2.12 15.81 -8.84
N ALA A 30 2.71 15.45 -7.69
CA ALA A 30 2.41 16.09 -6.41
C ALA A 30 2.82 17.56 -6.33
N SER A 31 3.81 18.00 -7.13
CA SER A 31 4.30 19.39 -7.11
C SER A 31 3.24 20.42 -7.50
N VAL A 32 2.14 19.99 -8.12
CA VAL A 32 0.99 20.83 -8.49
C VAL A 32 0.03 21.03 -7.30
N GLY A 33 0.31 20.44 -6.13
CA GLY A 33 -0.46 20.60 -4.90
C GLY A 33 -1.78 19.82 -4.86
N MET A 34 -1.96 18.86 -5.77
CA MET A 34 -3.17 18.07 -5.92
C MET A 34 -2.99 16.65 -5.34
N PRO A 35 -4.06 16.01 -4.83
CA PRO A 35 -4.01 14.61 -4.47
C PRO A 35 -3.52 13.75 -5.64
N THR A 36 -2.54 12.89 -5.37
CA THR A 36 -1.83 12.10 -6.37
C THR A 36 -1.92 10.63 -6.01
N VAL A 37 -2.28 9.77 -6.96
CA VAL A 37 -2.45 8.33 -6.74
C VAL A 37 -1.56 7.55 -7.68
N LEU A 38 -0.85 6.55 -7.14
CA LEU A 38 -0.22 5.53 -7.97
C LEU A 38 -1.23 4.41 -8.25
N LEU A 39 -1.65 4.22 -9.50
CA LEU A 39 -2.44 3.04 -9.90
C LEU A 39 -1.52 1.94 -10.42
N ILE A 40 -1.62 0.75 -9.81
CA ILE A 40 -0.86 -0.44 -10.19
C ILE A 40 -1.80 -1.39 -10.92
N TYR A 41 -1.41 -1.77 -12.13
CA TYR A 41 -2.07 -2.78 -12.96
C TYR A 41 -1.13 -3.97 -13.18
N ASN A 42 -1.55 -5.17 -12.81
CA ASN A 42 -0.76 -6.38 -13.01
C ASN A 42 -1.13 -7.06 -14.32
N ALA A 43 -0.46 -6.66 -15.40
CA ALA A 43 -0.70 -7.25 -16.73
C ALA A 43 -0.12 -8.67 -16.90
N VAL A 44 0.71 -9.13 -15.97
CA VAL A 44 1.48 -10.38 -16.11
C VAL A 44 0.71 -11.57 -15.56
N ASP A 45 -0.10 -11.35 -14.52
CA ASP A 45 -1.01 -12.36 -13.97
C ASP A 45 -2.43 -12.17 -14.53
N PRO A 46 -2.97 -13.12 -15.32
CA PRO A 46 -4.33 -13.03 -15.84
C PRO A 46 -5.42 -12.90 -14.76
N LEU A 47 -5.16 -13.40 -13.55
CA LEU A 47 -6.08 -13.27 -12.42
C LEU A 47 -5.81 -12.02 -11.58
N GLN A 48 -4.68 -11.35 -11.79
CA GLN A 48 -4.21 -10.17 -11.04
C GLN A 48 -4.17 -10.38 -9.52
N LEU A 49 -3.90 -11.61 -9.09
CA LEU A 49 -3.83 -12.01 -7.69
C LEU A 49 -2.39 -11.94 -7.18
N PHE A 50 -1.41 -12.36 -7.98
CA PHE A 50 -0.04 -12.49 -7.52
C PHE A 50 0.62 -11.14 -7.21
N GLY A 51 0.84 -10.87 -5.92
CA GLY A 51 1.55 -9.68 -5.44
C GLY A 51 0.74 -8.38 -5.51
N THR A 52 -0.57 -8.49 -5.74
CA THR A 52 -1.53 -7.37 -5.83
C THR A 52 -2.81 -7.66 -5.03
N GLU A 53 -2.75 -8.54 -4.05
CA GLU A 53 -3.86 -8.71 -3.10
C GLU A 53 -3.88 -7.55 -2.10
N GLN A 54 -5.01 -7.32 -1.42
CA GLN A 54 -5.15 -6.23 -0.45
C GLN A 54 -4.00 -6.17 0.58
N HIS A 55 -3.60 -7.32 1.11
CA HIS A 55 -2.55 -7.41 2.10
C HIS A 55 -1.16 -7.06 1.54
N ASP A 56 -0.93 -7.21 0.23
CA ASP A 56 0.30 -6.75 -0.43
C ASP A 56 0.40 -5.23 -0.40
N PHE A 57 -0.70 -4.53 -0.69
CA PHE A 57 -0.72 -3.05 -0.65
C PHE A 57 -0.49 -2.53 0.76
N VAL A 58 -1.24 -3.04 1.74
CA VAL A 58 -1.10 -2.59 3.14
C VAL A 58 0.30 -2.89 3.67
N SER A 59 0.84 -4.09 3.42
CA SER A 59 2.18 -4.46 3.89
C SER A 59 3.28 -3.69 3.15
N ALA A 60 3.11 -3.39 1.86
CA ALA A 60 4.05 -2.56 1.11
C ALA A 60 4.11 -1.12 1.64
N MET A 61 2.93 -0.56 1.94
CA MET A 61 2.79 0.80 2.40
C MET A 61 3.29 0.95 3.83
N TYR A 62 2.80 0.12 4.74
CA TYR A 62 2.98 0.32 6.17
C TYR A 62 3.91 -0.69 6.85
N GLY A 63 4.25 -1.78 6.17
CA GLY A 63 5.03 -2.88 6.72
C GLY A 63 4.15 -4.05 7.18
N GLU A 64 4.81 -5.16 7.45
CA GLU A 64 4.16 -6.43 7.84
C GLU A 64 3.41 -6.27 9.17
N LEU A 65 2.14 -6.69 9.22
CA LEU A 65 1.36 -6.67 10.45
C LEU A 65 2.03 -7.57 11.51
N THR A 66 2.42 -6.97 12.63
CA THR A 66 3.13 -7.62 13.72
C THR A 66 2.26 -7.58 14.97
N VAL A 67 2.15 -8.72 15.64
CA VAL A 67 1.42 -8.87 16.91
C VAL A 67 2.42 -9.10 18.03
N ARG A 68 2.36 -8.30 19.09
CA ARG A 68 3.08 -8.56 20.32
C ARG A 68 2.22 -9.42 21.24
N ILE A 69 2.74 -10.55 21.70
CA ILE A 69 2.04 -11.47 22.59
C ILE A 69 2.69 -11.40 23.97
N ASP A 70 1.91 -11.09 25.00
CA ASP A 70 2.36 -11.22 26.39
C ASP A 70 2.12 -12.65 26.86
N THR A 71 3.22 -13.38 27.08
CA THR A 71 3.20 -14.78 27.51
C THR A 71 2.82 -14.94 28.97
N CYS A 72 2.85 -13.88 29.79
CA CYS A 72 2.42 -13.91 31.18
C CYS A 72 0.88 -13.78 31.32
N GLY A 73 0.25 -12.98 30.44
CA GLY A 73 -1.19 -12.73 30.44
C GLY A 73 -2.01 -13.60 29.46
N ASN A 74 -1.34 -14.37 28.59
CA ASN A 74 -1.97 -15.15 27.52
C ASN A 74 -2.86 -14.31 26.58
N ALA A 75 -2.47 -13.05 26.36
CA ALA A 75 -3.22 -12.07 25.57
C ALA A 75 -2.31 -11.39 24.54
N ALA A 76 -2.88 -11.04 23.39
CA ALA A 76 -2.24 -10.12 22.45
C ALA A 76 -2.17 -8.74 23.13
N SER A 77 -0.95 -8.21 23.29
CA SER A 77 -0.74 -6.90 23.93
C SER A 77 -0.95 -5.77 22.93
N ASP A 78 -0.44 -5.89 21.70
CA ASP A 78 -0.52 -4.84 20.68
C ASP A 78 -0.47 -5.38 19.24
N LEU A 79 -1.07 -4.64 18.31
CA LEU A 79 -0.96 -4.80 16.86
C LEU A 79 -0.29 -3.56 16.28
N PHE A 80 0.80 -3.73 15.53
CA PHE A 80 1.51 -2.64 14.86
C PHE A 80 2.05 -3.08 13.50
N HIS A 81 2.39 -2.14 12.63
CA HIS A 81 3.06 -2.47 11.37
C HIS A 81 4.59 -2.44 11.54
N GLY A 82 5.23 -3.55 11.17
CA GLY A 82 6.63 -3.84 11.45
C GLY A 82 7.57 -3.47 10.30
N ARG A 83 8.43 -4.41 9.90
CA ARG A 83 9.50 -4.18 8.90
C ARG A 83 8.92 -3.95 7.51
N ASN A 84 9.77 -3.43 6.61
CA ASN A 84 9.49 -3.24 5.18
C ASN A 84 8.46 -2.13 4.83
N ALA A 85 8.12 -1.25 5.77
CA ALA A 85 7.29 -0.08 5.51
C ALA A 85 7.94 0.90 4.52
N THR A 86 7.20 1.27 3.46
CA THR A 86 7.65 2.27 2.48
C THR A 86 7.24 3.67 2.89
N LEU A 87 6.12 3.83 3.59
CA LEU A 87 5.56 5.11 4.00
C LEU A 87 5.90 5.40 5.45
N ARG A 88 6.33 6.63 5.72
CA ARG A 88 6.60 7.16 7.07
C ARG A 88 6.28 8.65 7.08
N GLU A 89 6.18 9.24 8.26
CA GLU A 89 5.95 10.68 8.43
C GLU A 89 6.93 11.57 7.65
N ASN A 90 8.16 11.11 7.43
CA ASN A 90 9.21 11.82 6.70
C ASN A 90 9.62 11.15 5.37
N ALA A 91 8.92 10.11 4.92
CA ALA A 91 9.28 9.36 3.72
C ALA A 91 8.04 9.02 2.88
N ASN A 92 8.13 9.28 1.57
CA ASN A 92 7.07 8.99 0.60
C ASN A 92 5.72 9.68 0.93
N THR A 93 5.80 10.91 1.44
CA THR A 93 4.64 11.77 1.74
C THR A 93 4.06 12.48 0.51
N SER A 94 4.71 12.38 -0.65
CA SER A 94 4.33 13.16 -1.84
C SER A 94 3.04 12.68 -2.51
N PHE A 95 2.60 11.46 -2.28
CA PHE A 95 1.38 10.93 -2.91
C PHE A 95 0.34 10.53 -1.87
N SER A 96 -0.91 10.62 -2.26
CA SER A 96 -2.10 10.48 -1.42
C SER A 96 -2.50 9.04 -1.19
N GLY A 97 -2.15 8.13 -2.11
CA GLY A 97 -2.45 6.71 -1.98
C GLY A 97 -1.88 5.85 -3.10
N VAL A 98 -2.02 4.54 -2.91
CA VAL A 98 -1.68 3.53 -3.91
C VAL A 98 -2.94 2.74 -4.20
N GLY A 99 -3.30 2.61 -5.48
CA GLY A 99 -4.47 1.89 -5.91
C GLY A 99 -4.16 0.67 -6.75
N HIS A 100 -5.01 -0.33 -6.61
CA HIS A 100 -5.10 -1.48 -7.50
C HIS A 100 -6.09 -1.14 -8.62
N LEU A 101 -5.62 -1.16 -9.86
CA LEU A 101 -6.47 -1.17 -11.04
C LEU A 101 -6.67 -2.62 -11.47
N ARG A 102 -7.91 -3.11 -11.45
CA ARG A 102 -8.27 -4.47 -11.82
C ARG A 102 -9.20 -4.47 -13.03
N GLU A 103 -9.02 -5.43 -13.93
CA GLU A 103 -9.98 -5.68 -15.00
C GLU A 103 -11.02 -6.71 -14.52
N THR A 104 -12.31 -6.37 -14.64
CA THR A 104 -13.43 -7.24 -14.28
C THR A 104 -14.32 -7.47 -15.51
N ARG A 105 -15.22 -8.45 -15.44
CA ARG A 105 -16.21 -8.70 -16.51
C ARG A 105 -17.12 -7.49 -16.79
N SER A 106 -17.28 -6.61 -15.80
CA SER A 106 -18.09 -5.39 -15.83
C SER A 106 -17.30 -4.13 -16.19
N GLY A 107 -15.99 -4.24 -16.44
CA GLY A 107 -15.10 -3.11 -16.73
C GLY A 107 -13.98 -2.97 -15.70
N ALA A 108 -13.32 -1.81 -15.68
CA ALA A 108 -12.25 -1.52 -14.74
C ALA A 108 -12.79 -1.22 -13.34
N GLU A 109 -12.12 -1.77 -12.32
CA GLU A 109 -12.37 -1.49 -10.92
C GLU A 109 -11.11 -0.89 -10.31
N VAL A 110 -11.28 0.13 -9.47
CA VAL A 110 -10.18 0.80 -8.78
C VAL A 110 -10.40 0.75 -7.27
N ILE A 111 -9.43 0.22 -6.55
CA ILE A 111 -9.39 0.23 -5.08
C ILE A 111 -8.16 1.02 -4.67
N ILE A 112 -8.33 2.13 -3.94
CA ILE A 112 -7.24 3.01 -3.48
C ILE A 112 -7.04 2.82 -1.98
N TYR A 113 -5.82 2.53 -1.57
CA TYR A 113 -5.41 2.54 -0.17
C TYR A 113 -4.81 3.90 0.16
N GLU A 114 -5.33 4.54 1.21
CA GLU A 114 -4.87 5.84 1.68
C GLU A 114 -3.41 5.78 2.16
N ASN A 115 -2.62 6.79 1.82
CA ASN A 115 -1.38 7.14 2.49
C ASN A 115 -1.67 8.13 3.63
N VAL A 116 -1.65 7.65 4.87
CA VAL A 116 -1.95 8.48 6.06
C VAL A 116 -0.90 9.56 6.31
N PHE A 117 0.28 9.46 5.68
CA PHE A 117 1.36 10.43 5.78
C PHE A 117 1.40 11.40 4.57
N ALA A 118 0.36 11.41 3.74
CA ALA A 118 0.32 12.26 2.55
C ALA A 118 0.33 13.75 2.90
N ALA A 119 1.17 14.52 2.20
CA ALA A 119 1.17 15.99 2.28
C ALA A 119 -0.13 16.60 1.73
N HIS A 120 -0.76 15.91 0.77
CA HIS A 120 -2.04 16.29 0.15
C HIS A 120 -3.00 15.10 0.25
N PRO A 121 -3.72 14.92 1.38
CA PRO A 121 -4.61 13.77 1.57
C PRO A 121 -5.86 13.85 0.67
N PHE A 122 -6.54 12.72 0.50
CA PHE A 122 -7.81 12.66 -0.22
C PHE A 122 -8.93 13.34 0.57
N SER A 123 -9.82 14.00 -0.16
CA SER A 123 -11.16 14.28 0.35
C SER A 123 -12.06 13.10 0.00
N PHE A 124 -12.33 12.22 0.97
CA PHE A 124 -13.14 11.01 0.74
C PHE A 124 -14.56 11.30 0.24
N GLY A 125 -15.09 12.50 0.51
CA GLY A 125 -16.41 12.90 0.01
C GLY A 125 -16.44 13.23 -1.48
N ASP A 126 -15.27 13.44 -2.10
CA ASP A 126 -15.14 13.86 -3.50
C ASP A 126 -14.65 12.72 -4.42
N ILE A 127 -14.56 11.50 -3.90
CA ILE A 127 -14.10 10.33 -4.66
C ILE A 127 -15.27 9.84 -5.54
N PRO A 128 -15.07 9.70 -6.87
CA PRO A 128 -16.09 9.16 -7.75
C PRO A 128 -16.59 7.79 -7.31
N ASP A 129 -17.89 7.53 -7.47
CA ASP A 129 -18.53 6.26 -7.07
C ASP A 129 -17.89 5.01 -7.70
N CYS A 130 -17.20 5.17 -8.83
CA CYS A 130 -16.47 4.08 -9.50
C CYS A 130 -15.12 3.73 -8.85
N ILE A 131 -14.72 4.43 -7.80
CA ILE A 131 -13.47 4.24 -7.07
C ILE A 131 -13.79 3.86 -5.62
N THR A 132 -13.33 2.69 -5.20
CA THR A 132 -13.37 2.30 -3.79
C THR A 132 -12.16 2.86 -3.08
N ALA A 133 -12.36 3.62 -2.00
CA ALA A 133 -11.28 4.14 -1.17
C ALA A 133 -11.24 3.46 0.20
N VAL A 134 -10.09 2.95 0.59
CA VAL A 134 -9.84 2.25 1.85
C VAL A 134 -9.03 3.16 2.76
N ARG A 135 -9.66 3.58 3.86
CA ARG A 135 -8.97 4.24 4.97
C ARG A 135 -8.12 3.24 5.71
N VAL A 136 -6.90 3.64 6.06
CA VAL A 136 -6.00 2.81 6.84
C VAL A 136 -5.80 3.46 8.20
N GLU A 137 -6.15 2.73 9.26
CA GLU A 137 -5.93 3.15 10.63
C GLU A 137 -4.64 2.50 11.14
N LEU A 138 -3.65 3.31 11.48
CA LEU A 138 -2.42 2.82 12.10
C LEU A 138 -2.53 2.94 13.61
N ASN A 139 -2.37 1.82 14.31
CA ASN A 139 -2.15 1.83 15.75
C ASN A 139 -0.77 2.42 16.01
N ARG A 140 -0.71 3.67 16.50
CA ARG A 140 0.53 4.27 17.00
C ARG A 140 0.89 3.59 18.32
N THR A 141 2.02 2.89 18.33
CA THR A 141 2.77 2.68 19.56
C THR A 141 3.75 3.85 19.69
N ASP A 142 3.52 4.69 20.70
CA ASP A 142 4.47 5.72 21.14
C ASP A 142 5.82 5.13 21.59
#